data_AF-A0A3M6VUA8-F1
#
_entry.id   AF-A0A3M6VUA8-F1
#
_cell.length_a   1.000
_cell.length_b   1.000
_cell.length_c   1.000
_cell.angle_alpha   90.00
_cell.angle_beta   90.00
_cell.angle_gamma   90.00
#
_symmetry.space_group_name_H-M   'P 1'
#
loop_
_entity.id
_entity.type
_entity.pdbx_description
1 polymer ?
#
loop_
_entity_poly.entity_id
_entity_poly.type
_entity_poly.pdbx_seq_one_letter_code
_entity_poly.pdbx_strand_id
1 'polypeptide(L)'
;MDQAITTSTPTTHEVVTSAVTKNLASLGKSSITSCLHAHELSRALSLVSQCYSVPVPSNGACAIQKSLSDVTDLLQYHRLYTRDSPVVVYTLEQCTVIESGLRLLWSHMTTYQLHAALIDLVRTIDFMPRSVVLWKQSRKRTMREILQRGPMQWILTRAQHITVEERIRSLEETLEGHLRKIGMLKELTTRCSTTVLDYEQLAERMKEGMTLLELVYSTHGISPPRKGHGSFKSQDPLVFTAFYFDRNMFDKGSSGVTSSKDVVNSLHRVEQNLAVFRTAQTQFSRCFQTAIAPCRPPSKIRQRWLQVTSVVICLAAGGFWVVNNQKEFQAGIVAMRAMLQDFLHEHMIEPLQAIFEEVVLNQKPEIQDAMALLDTKQSLRRMLADFVKDTNPNISQTDMSRIMDEMDMSVVSLQYEKQLAGAVRNLITGDIVRMLLIQVQFIKKELMVAMGAIDELMHANQLNLQILATIPTFLVFGGLYKLVTSAFHMIYKRMSDRLYYDSSEIAGFLRNNLRDIERLLNKQNRGAVVGDDAVLGVRELGFLILLLHQLRDLFEAYRTLFEEEEQERFEEDLDDLIGEGLLVSQQLAVIQRMYHSHPFLYSTKPNKSRWLLD
;
A
#
# COMPACT_ATOMS: atom_id res chain seq x y z
N MET A 1 12.37 72.69 0.42
CA MET A 1 13.54 71.92 -0.05
C MET A 1 14.25 71.54 1.25
N ASP A 2 14.04 70.36 1.81
CA ASP A 2 14.17 69.05 1.18
C ASP A 2 13.17 68.02 1.71
N GLN A 3 12.52 67.32 0.78
CA GLN A 3 11.79 66.08 1.02
C GLN A 3 12.81 64.94 1.12
N ALA A 4 13.06 64.44 2.32
CA ALA A 4 13.72 63.16 2.50
C ALA A 4 12.67 62.06 2.32
N ILE A 5 12.56 61.58 1.07
CA ILE A 5 11.89 60.34 0.72
C ILE A 5 12.69 59.21 1.38
N THR A 6 12.28 58.74 2.56
CA THR A 6 12.78 57.51 3.14
C THR A 6 12.27 56.34 2.32
N THR A 7 13.14 55.82 1.48
CA THR A 7 13.00 54.56 0.75
C THR A 7 12.88 53.40 1.76
N SER A 8 11.65 52.96 2.03
CA SER A 8 11.38 51.76 2.82
C SER A 8 11.82 50.52 2.04
N THR A 9 12.86 49.84 2.52
CA THR A 9 13.23 48.50 2.02
C THR A 9 12.10 47.50 2.33
N PRO A 10 11.76 46.59 1.42
CA PRO A 10 10.72 45.58 1.68
C PRO A 10 11.20 44.66 2.81
N THR A 11 10.56 44.76 3.98
CA THR A 11 10.82 43.85 5.11
C THR A 11 9.91 42.64 4.97
N THR A 12 10.48 41.44 5.10
CA THR A 12 9.68 40.20 5.07
C THR A 12 8.78 40.14 6.30
N HIS A 13 7.60 39.55 6.13
CA HIS A 13 6.58 39.40 7.19
C HIS A 13 7.16 38.73 8.46
N GLU A 14 8.10 37.82 8.29
CA GLU A 14 8.85 37.17 9.39
C GLU A 14 9.75 38.12 10.16
N VAL A 15 10.46 39.03 9.47
CA VAL A 15 11.35 40.01 10.10
C VAL A 15 10.56 41.02 10.94
N VAL A 16 9.43 41.50 10.41
CA VAL A 16 8.53 42.41 11.14
C VAL A 16 7.93 41.71 12.36
N THR A 17 7.46 40.47 12.19
CA THR A 17 6.90 39.68 13.30
C THR A 17 7.96 39.39 14.38
N SER A 18 9.19 39.07 13.99
CA SER A 18 10.31 38.83 14.91
C SER A 18 10.72 40.10 15.68
N ALA A 19 10.70 41.26 15.03
CA ALA A 19 10.98 42.54 15.69
C ALA A 19 9.90 42.90 16.73
N VAL A 20 8.61 42.78 16.37
CA VAL A 20 7.49 43.09 17.26
C VAL A 20 7.43 42.10 18.43
N THR A 21 7.63 40.80 18.20
CA THR A 21 7.68 39.79 19.27
C THR A 21 8.82 40.04 20.26
N LYS A 22 10.01 40.45 19.80
CA LYS A 22 11.13 40.84 20.69
C LYS A 22 10.78 42.07 21.53
N ASN A 23 10.14 43.08 20.94
CA ASN A 23 9.72 44.29 21.65
C ASN A 23 8.62 44.01 22.69
N LEU A 24 7.69 43.12 22.40
CA LEU A 24 6.67 42.68 23.37
C LEU A 24 7.26 41.86 24.51
N ALA A 25 8.23 40.99 24.20
CA ALA A 25 8.93 40.19 25.19
C ALA A 25 9.81 41.03 26.13
N SER A 26 10.40 42.14 25.65
CA SER A 26 11.14 43.07 26.50
C SER A 26 10.21 43.88 27.41
N LEU A 27 9.06 44.33 26.89
CA LEU A 27 8.00 45.00 27.68
C LEU A 27 7.41 44.11 28.77
N GLY A 28 7.35 42.79 28.54
CA GLY A 28 6.90 41.83 29.56
C GLY A 28 7.91 41.59 30.69
N LYS A 29 9.21 41.85 30.48
CA LYS A 29 10.29 41.57 31.44
C LYS A 29 10.68 42.76 32.34
N SER A 30 10.30 43.98 31.98
CA SER A 30 10.65 45.17 32.76
C SER A 30 9.88 45.23 34.09
N SER A 31 10.59 45.10 35.21
CA SER A 31 10.04 45.00 36.58
C SER A 31 9.34 46.25 37.13
N ILE A 32 9.48 47.41 36.47
CA ILE A 32 8.97 48.70 36.96
C ILE A 32 7.59 49.05 36.34
N THR A 33 7.23 48.41 35.22
CA THR A 33 6.03 48.71 34.41
C THR A 33 5.53 47.45 33.67
N SER A 34 5.32 46.33 34.38
CA SER A 34 4.99 45.07 33.70
C SER A 34 3.62 45.17 32.97
N CYS A 35 3.65 45.21 31.64
CA CYS A 35 2.45 45.03 30.84
C CYS A 35 2.00 43.57 30.97
N LEU A 36 1.02 43.32 31.84
CA LEU A 36 0.49 41.98 32.17
C LEU A 36 0.13 41.14 30.92
N HIS A 37 -0.20 41.78 29.80
CA HIS A 37 -0.64 41.13 28.55
C HIS A 37 0.42 41.02 27.47
N ALA A 38 1.57 41.71 27.60
CA ALA A 38 2.59 41.74 26.57
C ALA A 38 3.27 40.36 26.40
N HIS A 39 3.46 39.62 27.50
CA HIS A 39 4.05 38.29 27.46
C HIS A 39 3.14 37.28 26.73
N GLU A 40 1.85 37.24 27.08
CA GLU A 40 0.89 36.35 26.43
C GLU A 40 0.69 36.67 24.95
N LEU A 41 0.67 37.96 24.60
CA LEU A 41 0.59 38.38 23.21
C LEU A 41 1.85 37.96 22.43
N SER A 42 3.04 38.10 23.03
CA SER A 42 4.29 37.62 22.41
C SER A 42 4.30 36.10 22.21
N ARG A 43 3.75 35.34 23.16
CA ARG A 43 3.65 33.89 23.09
C ARG A 43 2.64 33.45 22.02
N ALA A 44 1.46 34.08 21.98
CA ALA A 44 0.45 33.82 20.94
C ALA A 44 0.99 34.13 19.53
N LEU A 45 1.72 35.24 19.36
CA LEU A 45 2.39 35.57 18.10
C LEU A 45 3.44 34.53 17.71
N SER A 46 4.25 34.05 18.66
CA SER A 46 5.29 33.05 18.39
C SER A 46 4.73 31.70 17.92
N LEU A 47 3.52 31.34 18.36
CA LEU A 47 2.84 30.12 17.94
C LEU A 47 2.34 30.21 16.48
N VAL A 48 2.10 31.42 15.98
CA VAL A 48 1.49 31.65 14.66
C VAL A 48 2.46 32.35 13.70
N SER A 49 3.70 32.58 14.10
CA SER A 49 4.73 33.17 13.24
C SER A 49 5.40 32.18 12.27
N GLN A 50 5.19 30.86 12.42
CA GLN A 50 6.09 29.83 11.86
C GLN A 50 5.61 29.15 10.55
N CYS A 51 4.33 29.25 10.17
CA CYS A 51 3.74 28.43 9.11
C CYS A 51 3.27 29.20 7.84
N TYR A 52 3.79 30.40 7.55
CA TYR A 52 3.37 31.19 6.36
C TYR A 52 3.75 30.60 5.01
N SER A 53 4.78 29.78 5.00
CA SER A 53 5.41 29.22 3.79
C SER A 53 5.01 27.78 3.52
N VAL A 54 4.09 27.22 4.29
CA VAL A 54 3.67 25.82 4.17
C VAL A 54 2.77 25.69 2.93
N PRO A 55 3.26 25.10 1.82
CA PRO A 55 2.45 25.02 0.63
C PRO A 55 1.29 24.04 0.88
N VAL A 56 0.08 24.43 0.51
CA VAL A 56 -1.09 23.53 0.56
C VAL A 56 -1.18 22.83 -0.79
N PRO A 57 -1.06 21.49 -0.84
CA PRO A 57 -1.17 20.52 0.26
C PRO A 57 0.17 19.96 0.74
N SER A 58 0.49 20.10 2.03
CA SER A 58 1.69 19.50 2.64
C SER A 58 1.41 18.90 4.02
N ASN A 59 2.32 18.04 4.49
CA ASN A 59 2.26 17.41 5.82
C ASN A 59 2.23 18.45 6.97
N GLY A 60 2.71 19.68 6.72
CA GLY A 60 2.63 20.82 7.64
C GLY A 60 1.20 21.32 7.91
N ALA A 61 0.20 20.93 7.11
CA ALA A 61 -1.20 21.29 7.30
C ALA A 61 -1.75 20.96 8.70
N CYS A 62 -1.27 19.87 9.32
CA CYS A 62 -1.67 19.49 10.68
C CYS A 62 -1.12 20.46 11.75
N ALA A 63 0.01 21.12 11.50
CA ALA A 63 0.59 22.11 12.41
C ALA A 63 -0.24 23.41 12.46
N ILE A 64 -0.92 23.77 11.37
CA ILE A 64 -1.81 24.94 11.31
C ILE A 64 -3.02 24.76 12.23
N GLN A 65 -3.71 23.60 12.14
CA GLN A 65 -4.83 23.33 13.03
C GLN A 65 -4.38 23.24 14.51
N LYS A 66 -3.20 22.67 14.75
CA LYS A 66 -2.61 22.56 16.10
C LYS A 66 -2.24 23.92 16.69
N SER A 67 -1.61 24.81 15.91
CA SER A 67 -1.29 26.17 16.38
C SER A 67 -2.54 26.99 16.69
N LEU A 68 -3.61 26.86 15.87
CA LEU A 68 -4.91 27.47 16.18
C LEU A 68 -5.50 26.92 17.50
N SER A 69 -5.33 25.62 17.79
CA SER A 69 -5.76 25.06 19.08
C SER A 69 -4.93 25.55 20.25
N ASP A 70 -3.61 25.56 20.11
CA ASP A 70 -2.69 25.98 21.16
C ASP A 70 -2.91 27.47 21.53
N VAL A 71 -3.19 28.33 20.55
CA VAL A 71 -3.57 29.74 20.81
C VAL A 71 -4.92 29.85 21.50
N THR A 72 -5.91 29.05 21.12
CA THR A 72 -7.22 29.06 21.78
C THR A 72 -7.07 28.69 23.26
N ASP A 73 -6.29 27.65 23.56
CA ASP A 73 -6.06 27.18 24.92
C ASP A 73 -5.29 28.22 25.75
N LEU A 74 -4.29 28.88 25.15
CA LEU A 74 -3.55 29.97 25.77
C LEU A 74 -4.46 31.16 26.10
N LEU A 75 -5.29 31.61 25.16
CA LEU A 75 -6.20 32.74 25.38
C LEU A 75 -7.28 32.40 26.42
N GLN A 76 -7.80 31.18 26.41
CA GLN A 76 -8.78 30.71 27.38
C GLN A 76 -8.17 30.64 28.78
N TYR A 77 -6.95 30.12 28.91
CA TYR A 77 -6.21 30.11 30.17
C TYR A 77 -5.99 31.54 30.67
N HIS A 78 -5.49 32.43 29.82
CA HIS A 78 -5.24 33.83 30.18
C HIS A 78 -6.49 34.57 30.66
N ARG A 79 -7.64 34.33 30.01
CA ARG A 79 -8.93 34.90 30.39
C ARG A 79 -9.39 34.47 31.79
N LEU A 80 -9.14 33.21 32.18
CA LEU A 80 -9.52 32.71 33.50
C LEU A 80 -8.71 33.36 34.62
N TYR A 81 -7.42 33.60 34.39
CA TYR A 81 -6.52 34.19 35.40
C TYR A 81 -6.62 35.73 35.48
N THR A 82 -6.99 36.39 34.39
CA THR A 82 -7.05 37.86 34.34
C THR A 82 -8.43 38.45 34.68
N ARG A 83 -9.40 37.61 35.03
CA ARG A 83 -10.77 38.07 35.27
C ARG A 83 -10.88 39.13 36.38
N ASP A 84 -9.94 39.10 37.34
CA ASP A 84 -9.95 39.96 38.53
C ASP A 84 -8.78 40.98 38.57
N SER A 85 -8.02 41.15 37.49
CA SER A 85 -6.88 42.08 37.47
C SER A 85 -7.32 43.55 37.36
N PRO A 86 -6.59 44.48 38.02
CA PRO A 86 -6.89 45.91 37.95
C PRO A 86 -6.67 46.48 36.55
N VAL A 87 -7.50 47.46 36.17
CA VAL A 87 -7.40 48.15 34.87
C VAL A 87 -6.20 49.10 34.87
N VAL A 88 -5.21 48.79 34.04
CA VAL A 88 -4.00 49.62 33.87
C VAL A 88 -4.13 50.51 32.63
N VAL A 89 -3.69 51.76 32.74
CA VAL A 89 -3.54 52.71 31.61
C VAL A 89 -2.11 52.65 31.11
N TYR A 90 -1.93 52.51 29.79
CA TYR A 90 -0.62 52.35 29.17
C TYR A 90 0.01 53.69 28.76
N THR A 91 1.33 53.74 28.65
CA THR A 91 2.04 54.88 28.05
C THR A 91 1.92 54.84 26.52
N LEU A 92 2.12 55.99 25.86
CA LEU A 92 2.02 56.09 24.39
C LEU A 92 2.92 55.09 23.64
N GLU A 93 4.15 54.87 24.14
CA GLU A 93 5.08 53.89 23.57
C GLU A 93 4.62 52.43 23.79
N GLN A 94 4.00 52.13 24.94
CA GLN A 94 3.42 50.82 25.20
C GLN A 94 2.19 50.57 24.31
N CYS A 95 1.34 51.58 24.12
CA CYS A 95 0.17 51.51 23.25
C CYS A 95 0.55 51.13 21.82
N THR A 96 1.57 51.77 21.23
CA THR A 96 1.97 51.50 19.84
C THR A 96 2.53 50.09 19.64
N VAL A 97 3.32 49.58 20.59
CA VAL A 97 3.88 48.22 20.53
C VAL A 97 2.79 47.16 20.76
N ILE A 98 1.88 47.39 21.70
CA ILE A 98 0.75 46.47 21.94
C ILE A 98 -0.22 46.48 20.75
N GLU A 99 -0.52 47.64 20.20
CA GLU A 99 -1.43 47.80 19.06
C GLU A 99 -0.86 47.15 17.80
N SER A 100 0.43 47.36 17.49
CA SER A 100 1.10 46.64 16.39
C SER A 100 1.09 45.13 16.64
N GLY A 101 1.36 44.69 17.87
CA GLY A 101 1.25 43.29 18.26
C GLY A 101 -0.14 42.68 18.03
N LEU A 102 -1.21 43.39 18.42
CA LEU A 102 -2.59 42.95 18.22
C LEU A 102 -2.95 42.89 16.74
N ARG A 103 -2.56 43.91 15.96
CA ARG A 103 -2.77 43.96 14.49
C ARG A 103 -2.09 42.77 13.80
N LEU A 104 -0.84 42.47 14.15
CA LEU A 104 -0.14 41.27 13.66
C LEU A 104 -0.87 40.01 14.10
N LEU A 105 -1.26 39.89 15.37
CA LEU A 105 -1.88 38.68 15.90
C LEU A 105 -3.16 38.37 15.13
N TRP A 106 -4.04 39.35 14.98
CA TRP A 106 -5.28 39.15 14.23
C TRP A 106 -5.02 38.80 12.75
N SER A 107 -4.08 39.47 12.10
CA SER A 107 -3.69 39.12 10.73
C SER A 107 -3.24 37.67 10.64
N HIS A 108 -2.32 37.27 11.51
CA HIS A 108 -1.77 35.93 11.59
C HIS A 108 -2.87 34.88 11.85
N MET A 109 -3.77 35.15 12.79
CA MET A 109 -4.94 34.31 13.04
C MET A 109 -5.78 34.13 11.78
N THR A 110 -6.15 35.23 11.11
CA THR A 110 -7.00 35.15 9.91
C THR A 110 -6.32 34.40 8.77
N THR A 111 -5.03 34.63 8.55
CA THR A 111 -4.26 33.89 7.55
C THR A 111 -4.25 32.39 7.86
N TYR A 112 -4.10 31.99 9.12
CA TYR A 112 -4.15 30.57 9.51
C TYR A 112 -5.56 29.99 9.38
N GLN A 113 -6.60 30.74 9.73
CA GLN A 113 -7.99 30.33 9.50
C GLN A 113 -8.30 30.17 8.01
N LEU A 114 -7.79 31.03 7.14
CA LEU A 114 -7.91 30.91 5.68
C LEU A 114 -7.21 29.64 5.16
N HIS A 115 -5.98 29.37 5.61
CA HIS A 115 -5.27 28.13 5.26
C HIS A 115 -6.00 26.88 5.76
N ALA A 116 -6.46 26.89 7.02
CA ALA A 116 -7.21 25.79 7.60
C ALA A 116 -8.53 25.56 6.84
N ALA A 117 -9.22 26.63 6.43
CA ALA A 117 -10.42 26.54 5.61
C ALA A 117 -10.16 26.00 4.21
N LEU A 118 -9.04 26.37 3.59
CA LEU A 118 -8.61 25.84 2.30
C LEU A 118 -8.42 24.32 2.39
N ILE A 119 -7.67 23.84 3.38
CA ILE A 119 -7.41 22.42 3.60
C ILE A 119 -8.72 21.67 3.90
N ASP A 120 -9.54 22.17 4.81
CA ASP A 120 -10.81 21.55 5.21
C ASP A 120 -11.79 21.42 4.03
N LEU A 121 -11.92 22.47 3.21
CA LEU A 121 -12.82 22.45 2.07
C LEU A 121 -12.30 21.53 0.96
N VAL A 122 -10.99 21.56 0.65
CA VAL A 122 -10.36 20.65 -0.32
C VAL A 122 -10.57 19.19 0.09
N ARG A 123 -10.34 18.83 1.36
CA ARG A 123 -10.61 17.48 1.90
C ARG A 123 -12.09 17.11 1.82
N THR A 124 -12.98 18.06 2.09
CA THR A 124 -14.43 17.84 2.06
C THR A 124 -14.92 17.49 0.64
N ILE A 125 -14.34 18.11 -0.40
CA ILE A 125 -14.77 17.90 -1.79
C ILE A 125 -13.94 16.86 -2.56
N ASP A 126 -12.89 16.29 -1.96
CA ASP A 126 -11.94 15.40 -2.65
C ASP A 126 -12.61 14.24 -3.41
N PHE A 127 -13.67 13.66 -2.85
CA PHE A 127 -14.37 12.55 -3.50
C PHE A 127 -15.20 12.96 -4.74
N MET A 128 -15.47 14.25 -4.94
CA MET A 128 -16.41 14.72 -5.97
C MET A 128 -15.94 14.45 -7.40
N PRO A 129 -14.71 14.81 -7.83
CA PRO A 129 -14.25 14.50 -9.18
C PRO A 129 -14.33 13.01 -9.50
N ARG A 130 -13.92 12.16 -8.55
CA ARG A 130 -14.00 10.69 -8.68
C ARG A 130 -15.45 10.23 -8.84
N SER A 131 -16.37 10.81 -8.06
CA SER A 131 -17.80 10.49 -8.13
C SER A 131 -18.40 10.90 -9.47
N VAL A 132 -18.06 12.08 -9.99
CA VAL A 132 -18.53 12.56 -11.29
C VAL A 132 -18.09 11.59 -12.40
N VAL A 133 -16.82 11.18 -12.40
CA VAL A 133 -16.31 10.21 -13.38
C VAL A 133 -17.05 8.88 -13.29
N LEU A 134 -17.24 8.35 -12.08
CA LEU A 134 -17.97 7.10 -11.86
C LEU A 134 -19.41 7.19 -12.38
N TRP A 135 -20.15 8.24 -12.04
CA TRP A 135 -21.53 8.40 -12.51
C TRP A 135 -21.62 8.64 -14.02
N LYS A 136 -20.65 9.35 -14.62
CA LYS A 136 -20.54 9.50 -16.08
C LYS A 136 -20.28 8.16 -16.78
N GLN A 137 -19.47 7.28 -16.19
CA GLN A 137 -19.27 5.93 -16.70
C GLN A 137 -20.53 5.07 -16.56
N SER A 138 -21.23 5.17 -15.43
CA SER A 138 -22.51 4.48 -15.20
C SER A 138 -23.60 4.91 -16.17
N ARG A 139 -23.65 6.19 -16.54
CA ARG A 139 -24.57 6.70 -17.57
C ARG A 139 -24.41 5.98 -18.92
N LYS A 140 -23.19 5.55 -19.28
CA LYS A 140 -22.94 4.80 -20.53
C LYS A 140 -23.30 3.32 -20.42
N ARG A 141 -23.49 2.77 -19.21
CA ARG A 141 -23.69 1.33 -18.95
C ARG A 141 -24.95 1.11 -18.10
N THR A 142 -26.12 1.41 -18.66
CA THR A 142 -27.42 1.42 -17.98
C THR A 142 -27.77 0.08 -17.31
N MET A 143 -27.48 -1.05 -17.96
CA MET A 143 -27.75 -2.37 -17.37
C MET A 143 -26.88 -2.67 -16.15
N ARG A 144 -25.61 -2.29 -16.19
CA ARG A 144 -24.69 -2.43 -15.05
C ARG A 144 -25.12 -1.53 -13.90
N GLU A 145 -25.66 -0.36 -14.21
CA GLU A 145 -26.16 0.56 -13.21
C GLU A 145 -27.38 0.00 -12.47
N ILE A 146 -28.39 -0.49 -13.19
CA ILE A 146 -29.57 -1.14 -12.59
C ILE A 146 -29.14 -2.30 -11.68
N LEU A 147 -28.15 -3.07 -12.12
CA LEU A 147 -27.56 -4.15 -11.35
C LEU A 147 -26.83 -3.62 -10.10
N GLN A 148 -25.98 -2.60 -10.22
CA GLN A 148 -25.17 -2.05 -9.12
C GLN A 148 -25.96 -1.24 -8.08
N ARG A 149 -27.15 -0.72 -8.44
CA ARG A 149 -28.06 -0.06 -7.48
C ARG A 149 -28.50 -1.01 -6.36
N GLY A 150 -28.42 -2.32 -6.60
CA GLY A 150 -28.71 -3.37 -5.63
C GLY A 150 -30.20 -3.48 -5.31
N PRO A 151 -30.62 -4.58 -4.66
CA PRO A 151 -32.04 -4.84 -4.37
C PRO A 151 -32.65 -3.78 -3.44
N MET A 152 -31.86 -3.20 -2.54
CA MET A 152 -32.32 -2.18 -1.60
C MET A 152 -32.86 -0.93 -2.29
N GLN A 153 -32.32 -0.55 -3.45
CA GLN A 153 -32.85 0.61 -4.19
C GLN A 153 -34.11 0.28 -5.00
N TRP A 154 -34.39 -0.99 -5.29
CA TRP A 154 -35.63 -1.39 -5.98
C TRP A 154 -36.87 -1.28 -5.09
N ILE A 155 -36.68 -1.26 -3.77
CA ILE A 155 -37.76 -1.19 -2.77
C ILE A 155 -38.17 0.27 -2.50
N LEU A 156 -37.37 1.28 -2.88
CA LEU A 156 -37.73 2.68 -2.69
C LEU A 156 -38.88 3.12 -3.60
N THR A 157 -39.78 3.96 -3.06
CA THR A 157 -40.90 4.55 -3.80
C THR A 157 -40.39 5.47 -4.92
N ARG A 158 -41.10 5.54 -6.06
CA ARG A 158 -40.71 6.36 -7.23
C ARG A 158 -40.43 7.84 -6.93
N ALA A 159 -41.05 8.39 -5.89
CA ALA A 159 -40.85 9.76 -5.42
C ALA A 159 -39.48 10.00 -4.75
N GLN A 160 -38.82 8.95 -4.24
CA GLN A 160 -37.53 9.03 -3.55
C GLN A 160 -36.33 8.69 -4.45
N HIS A 161 -36.59 8.26 -5.69
CA HIS A 161 -35.52 7.98 -6.65
C HIS A 161 -34.83 9.26 -7.12
N ILE A 162 -33.52 9.17 -7.27
CA ILE A 162 -32.67 10.21 -7.82
C ILE A 162 -32.06 9.65 -9.10
N THR A 163 -32.23 10.37 -10.21
CA THR A 163 -31.68 9.96 -11.51
C THR A 163 -30.16 10.19 -11.55
N VAL A 164 -29.45 9.43 -12.40
CA VAL A 164 -27.99 9.61 -12.57
C VAL A 164 -27.65 11.00 -13.05
N GLU A 165 -28.47 11.54 -13.96
CA GLU A 165 -28.29 12.90 -14.49
C GLU A 165 -28.40 13.93 -13.38
N GLU A 166 -29.35 13.76 -12.47
CA GLU A 166 -29.52 14.66 -11.33
C GLU A 166 -28.35 14.55 -10.34
N ARG A 167 -27.79 13.35 -10.14
CA ARG A 167 -26.57 13.16 -9.35
C ARG A 167 -25.36 13.85 -10.00
N ILE A 168 -25.19 13.70 -11.32
CA ILE A 168 -24.10 14.35 -12.06
C ILE A 168 -24.26 15.87 -11.98
N ARG A 169 -25.46 16.41 -12.25
CA ARG A 169 -25.76 17.84 -12.18
C ARG A 169 -25.47 18.42 -10.79
N SER A 170 -25.98 17.77 -9.75
CA SER A 170 -25.74 18.13 -8.34
C SER A 170 -24.24 18.15 -8.01
N LEU A 171 -23.49 17.12 -8.41
CA LEU A 171 -22.05 17.05 -8.16
C LEU A 171 -21.27 18.11 -8.95
N GLU A 172 -21.59 18.34 -10.22
CA GLU A 172 -20.89 19.32 -11.06
C GLU A 172 -21.14 20.76 -10.62
N GLU A 173 -22.39 21.12 -10.35
CA GLU A 173 -22.75 22.45 -9.82
C GLU A 173 -22.14 22.68 -8.43
N THR A 174 -22.17 21.66 -7.56
CA THR A 174 -21.57 21.78 -6.23
C THR A 174 -20.05 21.91 -6.34
N LEU A 175 -19.40 21.08 -7.18
CA LEU A 175 -17.97 21.16 -7.42
C LEU A 175 -17.57 22.55 -7.96
N GLU A 176 -18.27 23.07 -8.96
CA GLU A 176 -18.02 24.40 -9.54
C GLU A 176 -18.08 25.51 -8.48
N GLY A 177 -19.10 25.48 -7.61
CA GLY A 177 -19.25 26.45 -6.53
C GLY A 177 -18.09 26.39 -5.53
N HIS A 178 -17.62 25.20 -5.18
CA HIS A 178 -16.54 25.00 -4.22
C HIS A 178 -15.16 25.27 -4.81
N LEU A 179 -14.94 24.97 -6.09
CA LEU A 179 -13.69 25.31 -6.79
C LEU A 179 -13.44 26.82 -6.81
N ARG A 180 -14.48 27.63 -7.01
CA ARG A 180 -14.34 29.10 -6.92
C ARG A 180 -13.97 29.55 -5.50
N LYS A 181 -14.62 28.98 -4.48
CA LYS A 181 -14.29 29.26 -3.07
C LYS A 181 -12.83 28.92 -2.73
N ILE A 182 -12.33 27.76 -3.17
CA ILE A 182 -10.92 27.33 -3.00
C ILE A 182 -9.97 28.32 -3.69
N GLY A 183 -10.30 28.72 -4.92
CA GLY A 183 -9.52 29.70 -5.66
C GLY A 183 -9.39 31.03 -4.93
N MET A 184 -10.52 31.58 -4.47
CA MET A 184 -10.55 32.84 -3.71
C MET A 184 -9.76 32.72 -2.41
N LEU A 185 -9.89 31.57 -1.72
CA LEU A 185 -9.11 31.28 -0.51
C LEU A 185 -7.62 31.29 -0.80
N LYS A 186 -7.16 30.59 -1.85
CA LYS A 186 -5.73 30.58 -2.19
C LYS A 186 -5.24 31.96 -2.58
N GLU A 187 -5.96 32.69 -3.42
CA GLU A 187 -5.57 34.02 -3.87
C GLU A 187 -5.44 35.00 -2.69
N LEU A 188 -6.42 35.00 -1.77
CA LEU A 188 -6.33 35.85 -0.60
C LEU A 188 -5.21 35.41 0.34
N THR A 189 -5.05 34.10 0.51
CA THR A 189 -3.99 33.53 1.35
C THR A 189 -2.59 33.90 0.84
N THR A 190 -2.34 33.82 -0.46
CA THR A 190 -1.07 34.25 -1.05
C THR A 190 -0.88 35.75 -0.92
N ARG A 191 -1.93 36.56 -1.13
CA ARG A 191 -1.89 38.01 -0.89
C ARG A 191 -1.66 38.38 0.58
N CYS A 192 -2.05 37.54 1.53
CA CYS A 192 -1.77 37.74 2.96
C CYS A 192 -0.34 37.34 3.34
N SER A 193 0.35 36.53 2.53
CA SER A 193 1.73 36.09 2.77
C SER A 193 2.79 37.06 2.20
N THR A 194 2.41 37.93 1.25
CA THR A 194 3.33 38.91 0.63
C THR A 194 3.68 40.08 1.56
N THR A 195 4.74 40.83 1.22
CA THR A 195 5.37 41.86 2.08
C THR A 195 4.39 42.87 2.65
N VAL A 196 4.51 43.13 3.96
CA VAL A 196 3.71 44.12 4.70
C VAL A 196 4.28 45.51 4.39
N LEU A 197 3.49 46.33 3.71
CA LEU A 197 3.84 47.73 3.49
C LEU A 197 3.12 48.64 4.49
N ASP A 198 1.87 48.32 4.92
CA ASP A 198 1.10 49.13 5.87
C ASP A 198 0.18 48.32 6.81
N TYR A 199 0.02 48.76 8.06
CA TYR A 199 -0.90 48.16 9.05
C TYR A 199 -2.39 48.37 8.75
N GLU A 200 -2.75 49.43 8.03
CA GLU A 200 -4.14 49.69 7.63
C GLU A 200 -4.58 48.72 6.52
N GLN A 201 -3.72 48.51 5.53
CA GLN A 201 -3.94 47.50 4.48
C GLN A 201 -4.06 46.09 5.08
N LEU A 202 -3.29 45.79 6.13
CA LEU A 202 -3.39 44.52 6.85
C LEU A 202 -4.78 44.32 7.48
N ALA A 203 -5.32 45.36 8.14
CA ALA A 203 -6.64 45.32 8.74
C ALA A 203 -7.77 45.19 7.70
N GLU A 204 -7.60 45.79 6.52
CA GLU A 204 -8.54 45.64 5.40
C GLU A 204 -8.53 44.22 4.85
N ARG A 205 -7.34 43.66 4.54
CA ARG A 205 -7.19 42.27 4.08
C ARG A 205 -7.76 41.25 5.07
N MET A 206 -7.60 41.52 6.36
CA MET A 206 -8.14 40.70 7.43
C MET A 206 -9.68 40.71 7.44
N LYS A 207 -10.31 41.87 7.23
CA LYS A 207 -11.76 41.99 7.07
C LYS A 207 -12.23 41.23 5.82
N GLU A 208 -11.53 41.39 4.69
CA GLU A 208 -11.79 40.61 3.48
C GLU A 208 -11.73 39.10 3.78
N GLY A 209 -10.71 38.65 4.52
CA GLY A 209 -10.54 37.27 4.96
C GLY A 209 -11.72 36.74 5.76
N MET A 210 -12.21 37.53 6.72
CA MET A 210 -13.40 37.16 7.51
C MET A 210 -14.66 37.06 6.64
N THR A 211 -14.86 38.00 5.71
CA THR A 211 -16.00 37.92 4.77
C THR A 211 -15.91 36.71 3.85
N LEU A 212 -14.68 36.34 3.45
CA LEU A 212 -14.45 35.16 2.64
C LEU A 212 -14.74 33.88 3.42
N LEU A 213 -14.34 33.81 4.70
CA LEU A 213 -14.67 32.67 5.58
C LEU A 213 -16.19 32.51 5.77
N GLU A 214 -16.94 33.62 5.91
CA GLU A 214 -18.41 33.61 5.93
C GLU A 214 -18.98 33.03 4.63
N LEU A 215 -18.46 33.44 3.48
CA LEU A 215 -18.88 32.93 2.17
C LEU A 215 -18.53 31.45 1.99
N VAL A 216 -17.34 31.04 2.42
CA VAL A 216 -16.80 29.68 2.24
C VAL A 216 -17.69 28.67 2.94
N TYR A 217 -17.97 28.89 4.23
CA TYR A 217 -18.78 27.98 5.03
C TYR A 217 -20.29 28.22 4.93
N SER A 218 -20.74 29.10 4.02
CA SER A 218 -22.16 29.24 3.69
C SER A 218 -22.69 28.08 2.84
N THR A 219 -24.02 27.91 2.81
CA THR A 219 -24.70 26.96 1.92
C THR A 219 -24.64 27.36 0.44
N HIS A 220 -24.11 28.55 0.11
CA HIS A 220 -24.00 28.97 -1.28
C HIS A 220 -23.11 28.01 -2.08
N GLY A 221 -23.60 27.57 -3.23
CA GLY A 221 -22.90 26.61 -4.08
C GLY A 221 -23.08 25.14 -3.66
N ILE A 222 -23.91 24.82 -2.66
CA ILE A 222 -24.35 23.44 -2.43
C ILE A 222 -25.66 23.21 -3.20
N SER A 223 -25.64 22.32 -4.19
CA SER A 223 -26.85 21.91 -4.93
C SER A 223 -27.19 20.45 -4.62
N PRO A 224 -28.05 20.18 -3.62
CA PRO A 224 -28.44 18.80 -3.33
C PRO A 224 -29.25 18.21 -4.49
N PRO A 225 -29.18 16.88 -4.68
CA PRO A 225 -29.88 16.21 -5.77
C PRO A 225 -31.40 16.28 -5.56
N ARG A 226 -32.14 16.58 -6.62
CA ARG A 226 -33.61 16.59 -6.56
C ARG A 226 -34.17 15.15 -6.61
N LYS A 227 -35.17 14.85 -5.80
CA LYS A 227 -35.87 13.56 -5.76
C LYS A 227 -37.12 13.60 -6.62
N GLY A 228 -37.39 12.52 -7.35
CA GLY A 228 -38.58 12.37 -8.19
C GLY A 228 -38.27 12.20 -9.67
N HIS A 229 -39.33 12.14 -10.49
CA HIS A 229 -39.27 11.92 -11.93
C HIS A 229 -40.03 13.01 -12.68
N GLY A 230 -39.52 13.41 -13.85
CA GLY A 230 -40.18 14.40 -14.71
C GLY A 230 -40.22 15.80 -14.09
N SER A 231 -41.38 16.44 -14.14
CA SER A 231 -41.62 17.80 -13.62
C SER A 231 -41.72 17.88 -12.10
N PHE A 232 -42.03 16.78 -11.42
CA PHE A 232 -42.21 16.73 -9.96
C PHE A 232 -40.90 16.36 -9.27
N LYS A 233 -40.02 17.36 -9.17
CA LYS A 233 -38.73 17.26 -8.48
C LYS A 233 -38.76 18.05 -7.17
N SER A 234 -38.53 17.38 -6.06
CA SER A 234 -38.47 18.00 -4.72
C SER A 234 -37.02 18.03 -4.20
N GLN A 235 -36.71 19.01 -3.37
CA GLN A 235 -35.39 19.19 -2.76
C GLN A 235 -35.53 19.14 -1.24
N ASP A 236 -34.66 18.38 -0.57
CA ASP A 236 -34.63 18.37 0.89
C ASP A 236 -34.12 19.73 1.40
N PRO A 237 -34.72 20.29 2.47
CA PRO A 237 -34.24 21.54 3.05
C PRO A 237 -32.85 21.34 3.68
N LEU A 238 -31.95 22.31 3.47
CA LEU A 238 -30.65 22.33 4.11
C LEU A 238 -30.80 22.89 5.53
N VAL A 239 -30.49 22.07 6.53
CA VAL A 239 -30.47 22.52 7.93
C VAL A 239 -29.13 23.20 8.20
N PHE A 240 -29.13 24.54 8.20
CA PHE A 240 -27.93 25.34 8.38
C PHE A 240 -28.24 26.66 9.09
N THR A 241 -27.38 27.06 10.02
CA THR A 241 -27.45 28.36 10.71
C THR A 241 -26.32 29.24 10.23
N ALA A 242 -26.64 30.42 9.73
CA ALA A 242 -25.63 31.41 9.34
C ALA A 242 -24.82 31.84 10.57
N PHE A 243 -23.53 32.07 10.36
CA PHE A 243 -22.59 32.54 11.36
C PHE A 243 -21.91 33.82 10.83
N TYR A 244 -21.39 34.62 11.75
CA TYR A 244 -20.76 35.92 11.45
C TYR A 244 -19.49 36.07 12.29
N PHE A 245 -18.43 36.60 11.71
CA PHE A 245 -17.21 36.94 12.44
C PHE A 245 -17.25 38.39 12.90
N ASP A 246 -16.65 38.68 14.06
CA ASP A 246 -16.42 40.07 14.45
C ASP A 246 -15.29 40.67 13.61
N ARG A 247 -15.65 41.67 12.79
CA ARG A 247 -14.77 42.36 11.84
C ARG A 247 -13.97 43.49 12.49
N ASN A 248 -14.29 43.87 13.73
CA ASN A 248 -13.65 44.97 14.43
C ASN A 248 -12.72 44.43 15.51
N MET A 249 -11.47 44.91 15.48
CA MET A 249 -10.46 44.56 16.49
C MET A 249 -10.69 45.27 17.83
N PHE A 250 -11.32 46.45 17.79
CA PHE A 250 -11.62 47.30 18.94
C PHE A 250 -13.13 47.64 19.02
N ASP A 251 -13.56 48.19 20.16
CA ASP A 251 -14.93 48.68 20.35
C ASP A 251 -15.26 49.83 19.39
N LYS A 252 -16.53 49.93 18.99
CA LYS A 252 -17.00 50.95 18.05
C LYS A 252 -16.73 52.35 18.62
N GLY A 253 -15.86 53.12 17.96
CA GLY A 253 -15.46 54.47 18.39
C GLY A 253 -14.08 54.56 19.05
N SER A 254 -13.38 53.45 19.25
CA SER A 254 -11.99 53.42 19.73
C SER A 254 -11.04 53.12 18.57
N SER A 255 -10.11 54.03 18.26
CA SER A 255 -9.15 53.88 17.14
C SER A 255 -7.84 53.20 17.53
N GLY A 256 -7.62 52.89 18.81
CA GLY A 256 -6.38 52.28 19.31
C GLY A 256 -6.50 51.79 20.75
N VAL A 257 -5.39 51.28 21.29
CA VAL A 257 -5.30 50.73 22.65
C VAL A 257 -5.05 51.86 23.64
N THR A 258 -5.93 52.04 24.63
CA THR A 258 -5.73 53.03 25.71
C THR A 258 -5.56 52.36 27.08
N SER A 259 -6.19 51.21 27.26
CA SER A 259 -6.24 50.49 28.53
C SER A 259 -6.00 48.98 28.37
N SER A 260 -5.55 48.35 29.45
CA SER A 260 -5.49 46.89 29.62
C SER A 260 -6.80 46.19 29.25
N LYS A 261 -7.95 46.85 29.50
CA LYS A 261 -9.27 46.34 29.15
C LYS A 261 -9.48 46.21 27.64
N ASP A 262 -8.95 47.15 26.84
CA ASP A 262 -9.08 47.13 25.38
C ASP A 262 -8.31 45.94 24.79
N VAL A 263 -7.15 45.62 25.37
CA VAL A 263 -6.34 44.45 24.99
C VAL A 263 -7.09 43.15 25.29
N VAL A 264 -7.64 43.02 26.51
CA VAL A 264 -8.42 41.83 26.90
C VAL A 264 -9.67 41.67 26.04
N ASN A 265 -10.38 42.75 25.73
CA ASN A 265 -11.55 42.73 24.85
C ASN A 265 -11.16 42.27 23.43
N SER A 266 -10.03 42.76 22.89
CA SER A 266 -9.54 42.35 21.58
C SER A 266 -9.16 40.87 21.54
N LEU A 267 -8.42 40.38 22.55
CA LEU A 267 -8.07 38.96 22.68
C LEU A 267 -9.31 38.07 22.84
N HIS A 268 -10.32 38.54 23.58
CA HIS A 268 -11.57 37.81 23.73
C HIS A 268 -12.34 37.69 22.40
N ARG A 269 -12.32 38.73 21.56
CA ARG A 269 -12.91 38.66 20.21
C ARG A 269 -12.17 37.67 19.30
N VAL A 270 -10.85 37.58 19.42
CA VAL A 270 -10.07 36.54 18.72
C VAL A 270 -10.50 35.14 19.17
N GLU A 271 -10.59 34.90 20.48
CA GLU A 271 -11.08 33.64 21.07
C GLU A 271 -12.49 33.29 20.55
N GLN A 272 -13.42 34.26 20.53
CA GLN A 272 -14.76 34.08 19.99
C GLN A 272 -14.74 33.73 18.50
N ASN A 273 -13.96 34.45 17.69
CA ASN A 273 -13.82 34.17 16.26
C ASN A 273 -13.25 32.77 16.01
N LEU A 274 -12.30 32.30 16.81
CA LEU A 274 -11.77 30.92 16.73
C LEU A 274 -12.83 29.88 17.08
N ALA A 275 -13.65 30.13 18.11
CA ALA A 275 -14.75 29.25 18.47
C ALA A 275 -15.83 29.18 17.36
N VAL A 276 -16.24 30.34 16.83
CA VAL A 276 -17.18 30.43 15.70
C VAL A 276 -16.65 29.67 14.49
N PHE A 277 -15.37 29.84 14.15
CA PHE A 277 -14.72 29.13 13.05
C PHE A 277 -14.82 27.59 13.19
N ARG A 278 -14.51 27.04 14.37
CA ARG A 278 -14.65 25.59 14.62
C ARG A 278 -16.10 25.11 14.50
N THR A 279 -17.05 25.89 15.02
CA THR A 279 -18.47 25.54 14.89
C THR A 279 -18.92 25.57 13.43
N ALA A 280 -18.48 26.56 12.65
CA ALA A 280 -18.78 26.69 11.23
C ALA A 280 -18.24 25.50 10.42
N GLN A 281 -16.99 25.08 10.67
CA GLN A 281 -16.38 23.89 10.07
C GLN A 281 -17.23 22.63 10.29
N THR A 282 -17.56 22.35 11.56
CA THR A 282 -18.31 21.13 11.90
C THR A 282 -19.73 21.14 11.34
N GLN A 283 -20.40 22.29 11.39
CA GLN A 283 -21.76 22.44 10.88
C GLN A 283 -21.81 22.34 9.36
N PHE A 284 -20.89 23.01 8.67
CA PHE A 284 -20.78 22.95 7.22
C PHE A 284 -20.49 21.53 6.74
N SER A 285 -19.51 20.85 7.35
CA SER A 285 -19.18 19.46 7.00
C SER A 285 -20.37 18.53 7.19
N ARG A 286 -21.12 18.65 8.29
CA ARG A 286 -22.36 17.88 8.51
C ARG A 286 -23.42 18.18 7.45
N CYS A 287 -23.72 19.45 7.21
CA CYS A 287 -24.71 19.88 6.22
C CYS A 287 -24.34 19.36 4.81
N PHE A 288 -23.09 19.58 4.39
CA PHE A 288 -22.55 19.12 3.12
C PHE A 288 -22.61 17.59 2.97
N GLN A 289 -22.21 16.85 4.00
CA GLN A 289 -22.28 15.38 4.00
C GLN A 289 -23.70 14.87 3.85
N THR A 290 -24.66 15.47 4.56
CA THR A 290 -26.09 15.09 4.44
C THR A 290 -26.66 15.42 3.06
N ALA A 291 -26.31 16.59 2.50
CA ALA A 291 -26.77 17.05 1.19
C ALA A 291 -26.25 16.17 0.04
N ILE A 292 -24.99 15.75 0.10
CA ILE A 292 -24.32 15.02 -0.98
C ILE A 292 -24.28 13.50 -0.73
N ALA A 293 -24.75 13.01 0.43
CA ALA A 293 -24.83 11.57 0.74
C ALA A 293 -25.45 10.72 -0.38
N PRO A 294 -26.53 11.13 -1.07
CA PRO A 294 -27.11 10.32 -2.15
C PRO A 294 -26.27 10.27 -3.45
N CYS A 295 -25.34 11.20 -3.62
CA CYS A 295 -24.45 11.30 -4.78
C CYS A 295 -23.08 10.63 -4.55
N ARG A 296 -22.77 10.24 -3.31
CA ARG A 296 -21.52 9.53 -2.99
C ARG A 296 -21.45 8.17 -3.70
N PRO A 297 -20.23 7.72 -4.06
CA PRO A 297 -20.07 6.46 -4.73
C PRO A 297 -20.50 5.32 -3.80
N PRO A 298 -21.21 4.30 -4.32
CA PRO A 298 -21.53 3.10 -3.54
C PRO A 298 -20.26 2.43 -3.02
N SER A 299 -20.31 1.89 -1.79
CA SER A 299 -19.24 1.06 -1.25
C SER A 299 -18.95 -0.12 -2.18
N LYS A 300 -17.71 -0.62 -2.21
CA LYS A 300 -17.30 -1.72 -3.11
C LYS A 300 -18.10 -3.00 -2.85
N ILE A 301 -18.39 -3.31 -1.59
CA ILE A 301 -19.33 -4.36 -1.16
C ILE A 301 -20.69 -4.19 -1.84
N ARG A 302 -21.24 -2.97 -1.85
CA ARG A 302 -22.52 -2.66 -2.51
C ARG A 302 -22.41 -2.78 -4.03
N GLN A 303 -21.30 -2.40 -4.63
CA GLN A 303 -21.06 -2.56 -6.07
C GLN A 303 -20.96 -4.02 -6.50
N ARG A 304 -20.41 -4.89 -5.65
CA ARG A 304 -20.20 -6.33 -5.90
C ARG A 304 -21.23 -7.20 -5.18
N TRP A 305 -22.40 -6.66 -4.83
CA TRP A 305 -23.39 -7.36 -4.01
C TRP A 305 -23.75 -8.74 -4.56
N LEU A 306 -23.81 -8.94 -5.88
CA LEU A 306 -24.06 -10.25 -6.49
C LEU A 306 -23.03 -11.31 -6.09
N GLN A 307 -21.74 -10.93 -6.08
CA GLN A 307 -20.67 -11.83 -5.68
C GLN A 307 -20.78 -12.13 -4.18
N VAL A 308 -21.05 -11.11 -3.37
CA VAL A 308 -21.23 -11.27 -1.93
C VAL A 308 -22.43 -12.17 -1.63
N THR A 309 -23.58 -11.93 -2.26
CA THR A 309 -24.77 -12.77 -2.08
C THR A 309 -24.54 -14.18 -2.58
N SER A 310 -23.83 -14.38 -3.69
CA SER A 310 -23.50 -15.74 -4.16
C SER A 310 -22.65 -16.49 -3.15
N VAL A 311 -21.64 -15.83 -2.55
CA VAL A 311 -20.78 -16.43 -1.53
C VAL A 311 -21.59 -16.73 -0.28
N VAL A 312 -22.44 -15.81 0.17
CA VAL A 312 -23.30 -16.01 1.34
C VAL A 312 -24.29 -17.16 1.11
N ILE A 313 -24.92 -17.25 -0.07
CA ILE A 313 -25.82 -18.36 -0.42
C ILE A 313 -25.07 -19.69 -0.44
N CYS A 314 -23.88 -19.74 -1.06
CA CYS A 314 -23.05 -20.95 -1.10
C CYS A 314 -22.63 -21.39 0.31
N LEU A 315 -22.20 -20.46 1.16
CA LEU A 315 -21.83 -20.75 2.54
C LEU A 315 -23.03 -21.19 3.38
N ALA A 316 -24.19 -20.56 3.22
CA ALA A 316 -25.41 -20.93 3.94
C ALA A 316 -25.92 -22.31 3.50
N ALA A 317 -25.96 -22.58 2.19
CA ALA A 317 -26.35 -23.89 1.66
C ALA A 317 -25.38 -24.99 2.09
N GLY A 318 -24.07 -24.71 2.03
CA GLY A 318 -23.03 -25.62 2.51
C GLY A 318 -23.15 -25.88 4.02
N GLY A 319 -23.34 -24.84 4.82
CA GLY A 319 -23.56 -24.97 6.26
C GLY A 319 -24.82 -25.76 6.60
N PHE A 320 -25.92 -25.51 5.89
CA PHE A 320 -27.16 -26.27 6.07
C PHE A 320 -26.99 -27.75 5.72
N TRP A 321 -26.32 -28.06 4.61
CA TRP A 321 -26.01 -29.44 4.22
C TRP A 321 -25.12 -30.13 5.27
N VAL A 322 -24.08 -29.46 5.76
CA VAL A 322 -23.20 -30.00 6.82
C VAL A 322 -23.98 -30.27 8.12
N VAL A 323 -24.90 -29.38 8.51
CA VAL A 323 -25.73 -29.56 9.71
C VAL A 323 -26.72 -30.70 9.56
N ASN A 324 -27.30 -30.89 8.38
CA ASN A 324 -28.26 -31.96 8.12
C ASN A 324 -27.58 -33.34 7.92
N ASN A 325 -26.37 -33.36 7.38
CA ASN A 325 -25.64 -34.57 7.01
C ASN A 325 -24.36 -34.75 7.86
N GLN A 326 -24.38 -34.36 9.13
CA GLN A 326 -23.21 -34.40 10.02
C GLN A 326 -22.52 -35.77 10.04
N LYS A 327 -23.28 -36.87 10.03
CA LYS A 327 -22.73 -38.23 10.04
C LYS A 327 -21.97 -38.56 8.76
N GLU A 328 -22.51 -38.20 7.61
CA GLU A 328 -21.86 -38.41 6.31
C GLU A 328 -20.64 -37.52 6.14
N PHE A 329 -20.70 -36.28 6.63
CA PHE A 329 -19.58 -35.35 6.59
C PHE A 329 -18.42 -35.84 7.47
N GLN A 330 -18.71 -36.27 8.70
CA GLN A 330 -17.70 -36.85 9.60
C GLN A 330 -17.13 -38.16 9.02
N ALA A 331 -17.99 -39.03 8.48
CA ALA A 331 -17.55 -40.24 7.80
C ALA A 331 -16.66 -39.93 6.58
N GLY A 332 -16.99 -38.89 5.81
CA GLY A 332 -16.19 -38.40 4.69
C GLY A 332 -14.82 -37.87 5.11
N ILE A 333 -14.74 -37.11 6.21
CA ILE A 333 -13.47 -36.64 6.77
C ILE A 333 -12.60 -37.82 7.23
N VAL A 334 -13.19 -38.77 7.95
CA VAL A 334 -12.47 -39.95 8.44
C VAL A 334 -11.97 -40.80 7.27
N ALA A 335 -12.82 -41.05 6.26
CA ALA A 335 -12.45 -41.79 5.05
C ALA A 335 -11.36 -41.07 4.25
N MET A 336 -11.45 -39.75 4.10
CA MET A 336 -10.44 -38.95 3.41
C MET A 336 -9.10 -38.98 4.15
N ARG A 337 -9.12 -38.91 5.48
CA ARG A 337 -7.91 -39.04 6.30
C ARG A 337 -7.29 -40.42 6.15
N ALA A 338 -8.09 -41.49 6.20
CA ALA A 338 -7.61 -42.86 6.02
C ALA A 338 -6.96 -43.04 4.65
N MET A 339 -7.65 -42.63 3.56
CA MET A 339 -7.10 -42.69 2.20
C MET A 339 -5.81 -41.89 2.05
N LEU A 340 -5.70 -40.72 2.69
CA LEU A 340 -4.49 -39.91 2.63
C LEU A 340 -3.32 -40.56 3.40
N GLN A 341 -3.62 -41.20 4.54
CA GLN A 341 -2.62 -41.95 5.33
C GLN A 341 -2.13 -43.18 4.56
N ASP A 342 -3.04 -43.96 3.97
CA ASP A 342 -2.70 -45.13 3.18
C ASP A 342 -1.87 -44.75 1.95
N PHE A 343 -2.31 -43.72 1.21
CA PHE A 343 -1.58 -43.20 0.05
C PHE A 343 -0.17 -42.69 0.42
N LEU A 344 -0.02 -41.95 1.52
CA LEU A 344 1.28 -41.47 2.00
C LEU A 344 2.20 -42.62 2.42
N HIS A 345 1.65 -43.63 3.09
CA HIS A 345 2.42 -44.78 3.54
C HIS A 345 2.94 -45.61 2.36
N GLU A 346 2.02 -46.06 1.50
CA GLU A 346 2.31 -46.96 0.38
C GLU A 346 3.17 -46.29 -0.70
N HIS A 347 2.92 -45.02 -1.02
CA HIS A 347 3.56 -44.38 -2.18
C HIS A 347 4.69 -43.42 -1.82
N MET A 348 4.98 -43.22 -0.52
CA MET A 348 5.99 -42.27 -0.08
C MET A 348 6.88 -42.81 1.02
N ILE A 349 6.31 -43.29 2.13
CA ILE A 349 7.10 -43.74 3.28
C ILE A 349 7.83 -45.05 2.95
N GLU A 350 7.11 -46.06 2.48
CA GLU A 350 7.66 -47.40 2.20
C GLU A 350 8.74 -47.37 1.09
N PRO A 351 8.56 -46.69 -0.06
CA PRO A 351 9.63 -46.56 -1.05
C PRO A 351 10.84 -45.77 -0.54
N LEU A 352 10.65 -44.71 0.25
CA LEU A 352 11.77 -43.93 0.81
C LEU A 352 12.54 -44.72 1.86
N GLN A 353 11.86 -45.52 2.68
CA GLN A 353 12.49 -46.43 3.63
C GLN A 353 13.30 -47.50 2.89
N ALA A 354 12.74 -48.12 1.85
CA ALA A 354 13.44 -49.10 1.04
C ALA A 354 14.70 -48.52 0.37
N ILE A 355 14.60 -47.31 -0.22
CA ILE A 355 15.75 -46.61 -0.80
C ILE A 355 16.79 -46.26 0.27
N PHE A 356 16.36 -45.82 1.47
CA PHE A 356 17.27 -45.46 2.55
C PHE A 356 18.02 -46.69 3.11
N GLU A 357 17.32 -47.80 3.31
CA GLU A 357 17.91 -49.06 3.75
C GLU A 357 18.91 -49.62 2.72
N GLU A 358 18.60 -49.52 1.43
CA GLU A 358 19.46 -50.01 0.35
C GLU A 358 20.69 -49.10 0.14
N VAL A 359 20.52 -47.78 0.07
CA VAL A 359 21.59 -46.81 -0.26
C VAL A 359 22.46 -46.45 0.94
N VAL A 360 21.87 -46.27 2.11
CA VAL A 360 22.57 -45.74 3.30
C VAL A 360 23.01 -46.86 4.24
N LEU A 361 22.16 -47.87 4.46
CA LEU A 361 22.50 -49.00 5.32
C LEU A 361 23.21 -50.15 4.58
N ASN A 362 23.30 -50.10 3.24
CA ASN A 362 23.99 -51.10 2.41
C ASN A 362 23.54 -52.55 2.73
N GLN A 363 22.30 -52.73 3.19
CA GLN A 363 21.73 -54.04 3.48
C GLN A 363 21.29 -54.67 2.16
N LYS A 364 22.26 -55.22 1.43
CA LYS A 364 21.97 -56.05 0.26
C LYS A 364 21.43 -57.40 0.78
N PRO A 365 20.17 -57.78 0.53
CA PRO A 365 19.73 -59.14 0.76
C PRO A 365 20.47 -60.03 -0.25
N GLU A 366 21.64 -60.53 0.14
CA GLU A 366 22.45 -61.39 -0.71
C GLU A 366 21.69 -62.72 -0.90
N ILE A 367 21.06 -62.89 -2.05
CA ILE A 367 20.37 -64.15 -2.41
C ILE A 367 21.42 -65.28 -2.51
N GLN A 368 22.67 -64.92 -2.81
CA GLN A 368 23.83 -65.80 -2.81
C GLN A 368 24.43 -65.97 -1.42
N ASP A 369 24.54 -67.21 -0.96
CA ASP A 369 25.37 -67.54 0.19
C ASP A 369 26.85 -67.46 -0.20
N ALA A 370 27.52 -66.36 0.17
CA ALA A 370 28.95 -66.16 -0.06
C ALA A 370 29.79 -67.34 0.47
N MET A 371 29.33 -68.01 1.55
CA MET A 371 29.99 -69.20 2.08
C MET A 371 29.87 -70.41 1.16
N ALA A 372 28.74 -70.58 0.46
CA ALA A 372 28.55 -71.67 -0.50
C ALA A 372 29.41 -71.50 -1.76
N LEU A 373 29.62 -70.26 -2.21
CA LEU A 373 30.57 -69.96 -3.30
C LEU A 373 32.01 -70.26 -2.85
N LEU A 374 32.39 -69.87 -1.64
CA LEU A 374 33.72 -70.15 -1.08
C LEU A 374 33.96 -71.65 -0.89
N ASP A 375 32.97 -72.39 -0.37
CA ASP A 375 33.06 -73.84 -0.22
C ASP A 375 33.19 -74.54 -1.59
N THR A 376 32.45 -74.08 -2.60
CA THR A 376 32.55 -74.62 -3.97
C THR A 376 33.93 -74.31 -4.58
N LYS A 377 34.46 -73.10 -4.38
CA LYS A 377 35.82 -72.71 -4.77
C LYS A 377 36.87 -73.60 -4.09
N GLN A 378 36.74 -73.86 -2.79
CA GLN A 378 37.68 -74.67 -2.02
C GLN A 378 37.59 -76.16 -2.39
N SER A 379 36.39 -76.66 -2.66
CA SER A 379 36.15 -78.02 -3.16
C SER A 379 36.80 -78.24 -4.53
N LEU A 380 36.59 -77.30 -5.46
CA LEU A 380 37.22 -77.33 -6.79
C LEU A 380 38.74 -77.27 -6.69
N ARG A 381 39.28 -76.39 -5.83
CA ARG A 381 40.72 -76.27 -5.60
C ARG A 381 41.36 -77.58 -5.15
N ARG A 382 40.72 -78.30 -4.21
CA ARG A 382 41.18 -79.62 -3.75
C ARG A 382 41.15 -80.64 -4.90
N MET A 383 40.04 -80.71 -5.63
CA MET A 383 39.86 -81.66 -6.72
C MET A 383 40.86 -81.44 -7.87
N LEU A 384 41.15 -80.18 -8.20
CA LEU A 384 42.12 -79.79 -9.21
C LEU A 384 43.55 -80.11 -8.77
N ALA A 385 43.90 -79.81 -7.51
CA ALA A 385 45.22 -80.10 -6.96
C ALA A 385 45.52 -81.60 -6.97
N ASP A 386 44.55 -82.43 -6.55
CA ASP A 386 44.68 -83.88 -6.57
C ASP A 386 44.85 -84.38 -8.02
N PHE A 387 44.08 -83.83 -8.97
CA PHE A 387 44.15 -84.24 -10.38
C PHE A 387 45.49 -83.89 -11.04
N VAL A 388 46.00 -82.67 -10.81
CA VAL A 388 47.28 -82.20 -11.39
C VAL A 388 48.44 -83.01 -10.81
N LYS A 389 48.42 -83.32 -9.51
CA LYS A 389 49.44 -84.12 -8.83
C LYS A 389 49.52 -85.54 -9.38
N ASP A 390 48.37 -86.15 -9.66
CA ASP A 390 48.29 -87.51 -10.21
C ASP A 390 48.71 -87.58 -11.68
N THR A 391 48.45 -86.52 -12.45
CA THR A 391 48.71 -86.49 -13.90
C THR A 391 50.14 -86.06 -14.24
N ASN A 392 50.74 -85.17 -13.45
CA ASN A 392 52.10 -84.64 -13.68
C ASN A 392 52.91 -84.50 -12.37
N PRO A 393 53.59 -85.57 -11.91
CA PRO A 393 54.26 -85.59 -10.60
C PRO A 393 55.55 -84.73 -10.51
N ASN A 394 56.05 -84.16 -11.62
CA ASN A 394 57.28 -83.34 -11.67
C ASN A 394 57.02 -81.83 -11.80
N ILE A 395 55.82 -81.35 -11.51
CA ILE A 395 55.46 -79.93 -11.61
C ILE A 395 56.16 -79.08 -10.51
N SER A 396 56.63 -77.88 -10.86
CA SER A 396 57.19 -76.91 -9.90
C SER A 396 56.12 -76.47 -8.90
N GLN A 397 56.45 -76.35 -7.62
CA GLN A 397 55.52 -75.91 -6.58
C GLN A 397 54.91 -74.52 -6.88
N THR A 398 55.65 -73.65 -7.56
CA THR A 398 55.20 -72.31 -7.97
C THR A 398 54.12 -72.35 -9.04
N ASP A 399 54.19 -73.32 -9.96
CA ASP A 399 53.23 -73.46 -11.04
C ASP A 399 51.95 -74.14 -10.54
N MET A 400 52.08 -75.07 -9.58
CA MET A 400 50.95 -75.71 -8.91
C MET A 400 50.10 -74.69 -8.13
N SER A 401 50.72 -73.76 -7.38
CA SER A 401 49.97 -72.73 -6.67
C SER A 401 49.23 -71.80 -7.61
N ARG A 402 49.85 -71.42 -8.75
CA ARG A 402 49.21 -70.58 -9.76
C ARG A 402 47.97 -71.24 -10.37
N ILE A 403 48.07 -72.51 -10.75
CA ILE A 403 46.94 -73.29 -11.29
C ILE A 403 45.80 -73.41 -10.24
N MET A 404 46.13 -73.54 -8.96
CA MET A 404 45.15 -73.66 -7.87
C MET A 404 44.50 -72.32 -7.48
N ASP A 405 45.23 -71.21 -7.55
CA ASP A 405 44.74 -69.85 -7.24
C ASP A 405 43.86 -69.30 -8.36
N GLU A 406 44.31 -69.48 -9.61
CA GLU A 406 43.55 -69.07 -10.79
C GLU A 406 42.47 -70.09 -11.17
N MET A 407 42.46 -71.27 -10.54
CA MET A 407 41.58 -72.41 -10.86
C MET A 407 41.61 -72.75 -12.35
N ASP A 408 42.82 -72.82 -12.91
CA ASP A 408 43.02 -73.03 -14.34
C ASP A 408 42.64 -74.47 -14.75
N MET A 409 41.56 -74.57 -15.53
CA MET A 409 40.99 -75.82 -16.02
C MET A 409 41.66 -76.35 -17.30
N SER A 410 42.63 -75.63 -17.86
CA SER A 410 43.29 -75.98 -19.13
C SER A 410 43.87 -77.40 -19.11
N VAL A 411 44.51 -77.81 -18.01
CA VAL A 411 45.11 -79.14 -17.84
C VAL A 411 44.06 -80.25 -17.82
N VAL A 412 42.94 -80.02 -17.14
CA VAL A 412 41.82 -80.98 -17.06
C VAL A 412 41.11 -81.10 -18.41
N SER A 413 40.88 -79.97 -19.09
CA SER A 413 40.22 -79.93 -20.40
C SER A 413 41.03 -80.64 -21.48
N LEU A 414 42.34 -80.36 -21.55
CA LEU A 414 43.23 -80.99 -22.54
C LEU A 414 43.28 -82.52 -22.36
N GLN A 415 43.36 -82.96 -21.12
CA GLN A 415 43.38 -84.39 -20.81
C GLN A 415 42.01 -85.02 -21.09
N TYR A 416 40.91 -84.28 -20.86
CA TYR A 416 39.54 -84.75 -21.09
C TYR A 416 39.33 -85.00 -22.59
N GLU A 417 39.73 -84.04 -23.43
CA GLU A 417 39.66 -84.16 -24.89
C GLU A 417 40.46 -85.37 -25.41
N LYS A 418 41.66 -85.60 -24.88
CA LYS A 418 42.50 -86.76 -25.26
C LYS A 418 41.84 -88.08 -24.89
N GLN A 419 41.22 -88.18 -23.71
CA GLN A 419 40.62 -89.42 -23.22
C GLN A 419 39.23 -89.68 -23.82
N LEU A 420 38.55 -88.65 -24.33
CA LEU A 420 37.22 -88.74 -24.94
C LEU A 420 37.19 -89.68 -26.16
N ALA A 421 38.27 -89.75 -26.95
CA ALA A 421 38.35 -90.64 -28.12
C ALA A 421 38.23 -92.14 -27.76
N GLY A 422 38.55 -92.51 -26.51
CA GLY A 422 38.44 -93.87 -25.96
C GLY A 422 37.37 -94.02 -24.88
N ALA A 423 36.33 -93.15 -24.91
CA ALA A 423 35.40 -92.93 -23.80
C ALA A 423 34.85 -94.20 -23.13
N VAL A 424 34.37 -95.18 -23.90
CA VAL A 424 33.72 -96.38 -23.34
C VAL A 424 34.68 -97.22 -22.47
N ARG A 425 35.96 -97.29 -22.85
CA ARG A 425 36.97 -98.04 -22.08
C ARG A 425 37.42 -97.26 -20.84
N ASN A 426 37.63 -95.96 -20.99
CA ASN A 426 38.18 -95.10 -19.94
C ASN A 426 37.14 -94.69 -18.89
N LEU A 427 35.85 -94.74 -19.21
CA LEU A 427 34.76 -94.57 -18.24
C LEU A 427 34.76 -95.70 -17.20
N ILE A 428 35.10 -96.93 -17.61
CA ILE A 428 35.16 -98.11 -16.74
C ILE A 428 36.39 -98.04 -15.82
N THR A 429 37.50 -97.44 -16.29
CA THR A 429 38.71 -97.22 -15.48
C THR A 429 38.56 -96.05 -14.50
N GLY A 430 37.57 -95.16 -14.70
CA GLY A 430 37.20 -94.08 -13.77
C GLY A 430 37.88 -92.73 -14.00
N ASP A 431 38.92 -92.64 -14.83
CA ASP A 431 39.68 -91.40 -15.04
C ASP A 431 38.85 -90.28 -15.69
N ILE A 432 38.03 -90.60 -16.71
CA ILE A 432 37.15 -89.64 -17.37
C ILE A 432 36.05 -89.12 -16.42
N VAL A 433 35.53 -89.99 -15.56
CA VAL A 433 34.44 -89.65 -14.63
C VAL A 433 34.94 -88.59 -13.64
N ARG A 434 36.17 -88.72 -13.13
CA ARG A 434 36.79 -87.72 -12.24
C ARG A 434 36.91 -86.36 -12.92
N MET A 435 37.32 -86.33 -14.18
CA MET A 435 37.53 -85.08 -14.94
C MET A 435 36.20 -84.38 -15.26
N LEU A 436 35.18 -85.16 -15.58
CA LEU A 436 33.82 -84.66 -15.74
C LEU A 436 33.28 -84.06 -14.44
N LEU A 437 33.53 -84.71 -13.29
CA LEU A 437 33.14 -84.18 -11.97
C LEU A 437 33.86 -82.85 -11.65
N ILE A 438 35.15 -82.71 -12.00
CA ILE A 438 35.86 -81.42 -11.85
C ILE A 438 35.20 -80.34 -12.74
N GLN A 439 34.89 -80.66 -14.00
CA GLN A 439 34.22 -79.72 -14.91
C GLN A 439 32.82 -79.31 -14.41
N VAL A 440 32.05 -80.25 -13.85
CA VAL A 440 30.74 -79.93 -13.25
C VAL A 440 30.90 -78.97 -12.07
N GLN A 441 31.90 -79.15 -11.20
CA GLN A 441 32.16 -78.22 -10.10
C GLN A 441 32.65 -76.84 -10.58
N PHE A 442 33.43 -76.80 -11.67
CA PHE A 442 33.84 -75.55 -12.30
C PHE A 442 32.64 -74.78 -12.88
N ILE A 443 31.77 -75.46 -13.65
CA ILE A 443 30.55 -74.86 -14.19
C ILE A 443 29.65 -74.37 -13.04
N LYS A 444 29.53 -75.15 -11.96
CA LYS A 444 28.78 -74.76 -10.76
C LYS A 444 29.34 -73.47 -10.13
N LYS A 445 30.67 -73.32 -10.05
CA LYS A 445 31.33 -72.09 -9.58
C LYS A 445 31.08 -70.90 -10.51
N GLU A 446 31.25 -71.07 -11.82
CA GLU A 446 31.04 -69.99 -12.80
C GLU A 446 29.58 -69.53 -12.81
N LEU A 447 28.63 -70.46 -12.72
CA LEU A 447 27.21 -70.13 -12.58
C LEU A 447 26.96 -69.32 -11.31
N MET A 448 27.53 -69.71 -10.17
CA MET A 448 27.40 -68.94 -8.94
C MET A 448 28.03 -67.55 -9.03
N VAL A 449 29.17 -67.37 -9.69
CA VAL A 449 29.77 -66.04 -9.90
C VAL A 449 28.90 -65.17 -10.82
N ALA A 450 28.38 -65.76 -11.90
CA ALA A 450 27.46 -65.07 -12.81
C ALA A 450 26.13 -64.69 -12.12
N MET A 451 25.60 -65.56 -11.26
CA MET A 451 24.41 -65.27 -10.45
C MET A 451 24.65 -64.09 -9.51
N GLY A 452 25.83 -63.98 -8.88
CA GLY A 452 26.18 -62.80 -8.07
C GLY A 452 26.20 -61.50 -8.88
N ALA A 453 26.66 -61.54 -10.14
CA ALA A 453 26.59 -60.38 -11.04
C ALA A 453 25.16 -60.05 -11.49
N ILE A 454 24.29 -61.06 -11.62
CA ILE A 454 22.86 -60.87 -11.91
C ILE A 454 22.16 -60.21 -10.72
N ASP A 455 22.46 -60.65 -9.50
CA ASP A 455 21.91 -60.03 -8.29
C ASP A 455 22.28 -58.55 -8.22
N GLU A 456 23.54 -58.20 -8.50
CA GLU A 456 23.99 -56.81 -8.52
C GLU A 456 23.26 -55.95 -9.58
N LEU A 457 22.99 -56.51 -10.76
CA LEU A 457 22.20 -55.84 -11.80
C LEU A 457 20.72 -55.70 -11.43
N MET A 458 20.15 -56.72 -10.78
CA MET A 458 18.76 -56.69 -10.34
C MET A 458 18.56 -55.62 -9.26
N HIS A 459 19.50 -55.50 -8.32
CA HIS A 459 19.52 -54.43 -7.32
C HIS A 459 19.60 -53.04 -7.96
N ALA A 460 20.52 -52.83 -8.90
CA ALA A 460 20.64 -51.54 -9.59
C ALA A 460 19.34 -51.14 -10.34
N ASN A 461 18.61 -52.11 -10.89
CA ASN A 461 17.32 -51.87 -11.54
C ASN A 461 16.17 -51.64 -10.56
N GLN A 462 16.19 -52.33 -9.42
CA GLN A 462 15.18 -52.17 -8.38
C GLN A 462 15.15 -50.73 -7.84
N LEU A 463 16.32 -50.14 -7.57
CA LEU A 463 16.43 -48.75 -7.12
C LEU A 463 15.82 -47.76 -8.13
N ASN A 464 16.09 -47.95 -9.43
CA ASN A 464 15.51 -47.11 -10.48
C ASN A 464 13.98 -47.24 -10.56
N LEU A 465 13.45 -48.47 -10.40
CA LEU A 465 12.01 -48.73 -10.36
C LEU A 465 11.34 -48.10 -9.12
N GLN A 466 12.00 -48.17 -7.96
CA GLN A 466 11.52 -47.54 -6.72
C GLN A 466 11.50 -46.01 -6.84
N ILE A 467 12.53 -45.39 -7.42
CA ILE A 467 12.53 -43.94 -7.68
C ILE A 467 11.39 -43.56 -8.63
N LEU A 468 11.21 -44.30 -9.73
CA LEU A 468 10.14 -44.05 -10.70
C LEU A 468 8.74 -44.16 -10.07
N ALA A 469 8.56 -45.10 -9.13
CA ALA A 469 7.30 -45.29 -8.40
C ALA A 469 6.93 -44.09 -7.50
N THR A 470 7.91 -43.29 -7.04
CA THR A 470 7.64 -42.11 -6.19
C THR A 470 7.25 -40.85 -6.96
N ILE A 471 7.54 -40.76 -8.27
CA ILE A 471 7.31 -39.56 -9.09
C ILE A 471 5.84 -39.13 -9.14
N PRO A 472 4.84 -40.02 -9.36
CA PRO A 472 3.43 -39.64 -9.39
C PRO A 472 2.98 -38.95 -8.09
N THR A 473 3.49 -39.40 -6.94
CA THR A 473 3.19 -38.85 -5.62
C THR A 473 3.61 -37.39 -5.51
N PHE A 474 4.86 -37.07 -5.88
CA PHE A 474 5.35 -35.69 -5.90
C PHE A 474 4.56 -34.78 -6.84
N LEU A 475 4.08 -35.32 -7.97
CA LEU A 475 3.27 -34.58 -8.93
C LEU A 475 1.88 -34.25 -8.35
N VAL A 476 1.25 -35.20 -7.65
CA VAL A 476 -0.03 -34.99 -6.94
C VAL A 476 0.12 -33.94 -5.82
N PHE A 477 1.16 -34.05 -4.99
CA PHE A 477 1.41 -33.07 -3.92
C PHE A 477 1.76 -31.68 -4.46
N GLY A 478 2.59 -31.59 -5.50
CA GLY A 478 2.92 -30.32 -6.16
C GLY A 478 1.70 -29.68 -6.83
N GLY A 479 0.86 -30.48 -7.47
CA GLY A 479 -0.41 -30.06 -8.04
C GLY A 479 -1.38 -29.55 -6.98
N LEU A 480 -1.53 -30.27 -5.87
CA LEU A 480 -2.38 -29.86 -4.75
C LEU A 480 -1.85 -28.56 -4.10
N TYR A 481 -0.54 -28.45 -3.89
CA TYR A 481 0.08 -27.23 -3.36
C TYR A 481 -0.20 -26.02 -4.24
N LYS A 482 -0.04 -26.15 -5.57
CA LYS A 482 -0.38 -25.10 -6.54
C LYS A 482 -1.87 -24.77 -6.56
N LEU A 483 -2.75 -25.77 -6.44
CA LEU A 483 -4.19 -25.56 -6.36
C LEU A 483 -4.59 -24.82 -5.09
N VAL A 484 -4.06 -25.21 -3.93
CA VAL A 484 -4.36 -24.59 -2.64
C VAL A 484 -3.84 -23.15 -2.60
N THR A 485 -2.60 -22.91 -3.04
CA THR A 485 -2.05 -21.55 -3.10
C THR A 485 -2.78 -20.66 -4.10
N SER A 486 -3.16 -21.19 -5.28
CA SER A 486 -3.97 -20.47 -6.27
C SER A 486 -5.38 -20.17 -5.76
N ALA A 487 -6.05 -21.15 -5.13
CA ALA A 487 -7.37 -20.97 -4.54
C ALA A 487 -7.34 -19.98 -3.37
N PHE A 488 -6.34 -20.07 -2.49
CA PHE A 488 -6.13 -19.12 -1.40
C PHE A 488 -5.90 -17.71 -1.95
N HIS A 489 -5.03 -17.54 -2.95
CA HIS A 489 -4.78 -16.25 -3.56
C HIS A 489 -6.04 -15.70 -4.27
N MET A 490 -6.83 -16.55 -4.94
CA MET A 490 -8.09 -16.16 -5.57
C MET A 490 -9.15 -15.75 -4.54
N ILE A 491 -9.29 -16.48 -3.43
CA ILE A 491 -10.24 -16.18 -2.36
C ILE A 491 -9.80 -14.93 -1.61
N TYR A 492 -8.52 -14.80 -1.28
CA TYR A 492 -7.93 -13.62 -0.66
C TYR A 492 -8.13 -12.37 -1.53
N LYS A 493 -7.83 -12.46 -2.83
CA LYS A 493 -8.04 -11.37 -3.81
C LYS A 493 -9.51 -11.00 -4.00
N ARG A 494 -10.43 -11.96 -3.81
CA ARG A 494 -11.87 -11.77 -4.00
C ARG A 494 -12.59 -11.29 -2.73
N MET A 495 -12.05 -11.62 -1.56
CA MET A 495 -12.63 -11.28 -0.25
C MET A 495 -11.99 -10.05 0.40
N SER A 496 -10.74 -9.69 0.03
CA SER A 496 -10.10 -8.45 0.47
C SER A 496 -10.71 -7.24 -0.23
N ASP A 497 -11.89 -6.83 0.24
CA ASP A 497 -12.58 -5.60 -0.13
C ASP A 497 -11.89 -4.35 0.48
N ARG A 498 -10.59 -4.43 0.84
CA ARG A 498 -9.86 -3.31 1.44
C ARG A 498 -8.61 -2.82 0.70
N LEU A 499 -7.87 -3.57 -0.11
CA LEU A 499 -6.53 -3.05 -0.47
C LEU A 499 -5.85 -3.51 -1.78
N TYR A 500 -6.59 -3.79 -2.86
CA TYR A 500 -5.94 -3.90 -4.17
C TYR A 500 -6.76 -3.14 -5.23
N TYR A 501 -6.46 -1.85 -5.36
CA TYR A 501 -6.59 -1.25 -6.68
C TYR A 501 -5.56 -1.93 -7.58
N ASP A 502 -5.96 -2.24 -8.81
CA ASP A 502 -4.98 -2.70 -9.79
C ASP A 502 -3.91 -1.61 -9.93
N SER A 503 -2.63 -1.98 -9.86
CA SER A 503 -1.54 -1.02 -9.95
C SER A 503 -1.63 -0.18 -11.22
N SER A 504 -2.17 -0.79 -12.28
CA SER A 504 -2.50 -0.14 -13.56
C SER A 504 -3.59 0.93 -13.45
N GLU A 505 -4.62 0.72 -12.59
CA GLU A 505 -5.69 1.70 -12.37
C GLU A 505 -5.18 2.90 -11.58
N ILE A 506 -4.31 2.68 -10.58
CA ILE A 506 -3.69 3.76 -9.79
C ILE A 506 -2.76 4.58 -10.69
N ALA A 507 -1.87 3.93 -11.42
CA ALA A 507 -0.99 4.57 -12.39
C ALA A 507 -1.77 5.38 -13.43
N GLY A 508 -2.86 4.82 -13.96
CA GLY A 508 -3.76 5.52 -14.86
C GLY A 508 -4.41 6.75 -14.22
N PHE A 509 -4.80 6.67 -12.95
CA PHE A 509 -5.34 7.81 -12.21
C PHE A 509 -4.30 8.90 -11.99
N LEU A 510 -3.10 8.54 -11.55
CA LEU A 510 -1.99 9.45 -11.30
C LEU A 510 -1.59 10.20 -12.58
N ARG A 511 -1.48 9.47 -13.70
CA ARG A 511 -1.26 10.04 -15.04
C ARG A 511 -2.37 11.00 -15.46
N ASN A 512 -3.63 10.67 -15.21
CA ASN A 512 -4.74 11.58 -15.55
C ASN A 512 -4.67 12.88 -14.75
N ASN A 513 -4.30 12.82 -13.46
CA ASN A 513 -4.14 14.02 -12.62
C ASN A 513 -2.96 14.86 -13.08
N LEU A 514 -1.79 14.25 -13.30
CA LEU A 514 -0.62 14.94 -13.84
C LEU A 514 -0.92 15.63 -15.18
N ARG A 515 -1.63 14.95 -16.08
CA ARG A 515 -2.06 15.53 -17.37
C ARG A 515 -3.02 16.70 -17.20
N ASP A 516 -3.97 16.60 -16.28
CA ASP A 516 -4.94 17.68 -16.04
C ASP A 516 -4.27 18.89 -15.36
N ILE A 517 -3.30 18.67 -14.46
CA ILE A 517 -2.42 19.70 -13.89
C ILE A 517 -1.60 20.35 -15.01
N GLU A 518 -0.91 19.57 -15.83
CA GLU A 518 -0.11 20.06 -16.97
C GLU A 518 -0.97 20.94 -17.90
N ARG A 519 -2.23 20.55 -18.16
CA ARG A 519 -3.16 21.33 -18.97
C ARG A 519 -3.54 22.66 -18.32
N LEU A 520 -3.72 22.71 -17.00
CA LEU A 520 -4.01 23.95 -16.27
C LEU A 520 -2.79 24.88 -16.23
N LEU A 521 -1.61 24.33 -15.96
CA LEU A 521 -0.37 25.10 -15.98
C LEU A 521 -0.07 25.65 -17.37
N ASN A 522 -0.31 24.88 -18.43
CA ASN A 522 -0.19 25.38 -19.80
C ASN A 522 -1.19 26.51 -20.12
N LYS A 523 -2.41 26.46 -19.56
CA LYS A 523 -3.36 27.57 -19.68
C LYS A 523 -2.86 28.82 -18.96
N GLN A 524 -2.33 28.67 -17.75
CA GLN A 524 -1.72 29.76 -16.99
C GLN A 524 -0.55 30.39 -17.77
N ASN A 525 0.33 29.56 -18.32
CA ASN A 525 1.50 30.00 -19.09
C ASN A 525 1.13 30.78 -20.37
N ARG A 526 0.01 30.42 -21.02
CA ARG A 526 -0.50 31.16 -22.19
C ARG A 526 -1.04 32.55 -21.85
N GLY A 527 -1.54 32.75 -20.63
CA GLY A 527 -2.03 34.05 -20.16
C GLY A 527 -0.95 35.12 -20.10
N ALA A 528 0.32 34.73 -19.91
CA ALA A 528 1.46 35.64 -19.79
C ALA A 528 1.81 36.43 -21.07
N VAL A 529 1.27 36.06 -22.24
CA VAL A 529 1.64 36.66 -23.53
C VAL A 529 0.88 37.97 -23.80
N VAL A 530 -0.19 38.27 -23.04
CA VAL A 530 -1.04 39.44 -23.26
C VAL A 530 -1.14 40.29 -22.00
N GLY A 531 -0.05 40.98 -21.62
CA GLY A 531 -0.01 42.23 -20.83
C GLY A 531 -0.70 42.32 -19.45
N ASP A 532 -1.50 41.34 -19.05
CA ASP A 532 -2.15 41.16 -17.76
C ASP A 532 -1.35 40.06 -17.07
N ASP A 533 -0.98 40.25 -15.80
CA ASP A 533 -0.25 39.23 -15.03
C ASP A 533 -0.91 37.86 -15.24
N ALA A 534 -0.11 36.81 -15.40
CA ALA A 534 -0.54 35.44 -15.73
C ALA A 534 -1.34 34.80 -14.57
N VAL A 535 -2.50 35.38 -14.25
CA VAL A 535 -3.37 34.99 -13.15
C VAL A 535 -4.32 33.95 -13.70
N LEU A 536 -4.07 32.70 -13.29
CA LEU A 536 -5.01 31.61 -13.49
C LEU A 536 -6.35 32.05 -12.88
N GLY A 537 -7.44 31.98 -13.65
CA GLY A 537 -8.75 32.39 -13.14
C GLY A 537 -9.08 31.65 -11.84
N VAL A 538 -9.74 32.31 -10.90
CA VAL A 538 -10.05 31.80 -9.55
C VAL A 538 -10.54 30.34 -9.55
N ARG A 539 -11.47 29.99 -10.45
CA ARG A 539 -11.98 28.61 -10.62
C ARG A 539 -10.86 27.61 -10.99
N GLU A 540 -10.00 27.99 -11.91
CA GLU A 540 -8.91 27.15 -12.41
C GLU A 540 -7.82 26.98 -11.37
N LEU A 541 -7.53 28.02 -10.59
CA LEU A 541 -6.65 27.96 -9.42
C LEU A 541 -7.18 26.98 -8.38
N GLY A 542 -8.48 27.06 -8.04
CA GLY A 542 -9.09 26.11 -7.12
C GLY A 542 -9.03 24.66 -7.64
N PHE A 543 -9.19 24.46 -8.95
CA PHE A 543 -9.09 23.12 -9.55
C PHE A 543 -7.66 22.58 -9.54
N LEU A 544 -6.66 23.43 -9.79
CA LEU A 544 -5.25 23.07 -9.68
C LEU A 544 -4.91 22.57 -8.27
N ILE A 545 -5.33 23.30 -7.23
CA ILE A 545 -5.08 22.92 -5.82
C ILE A 545 -5.75 21.60 -5.49
N LEU A 546 -6.99 21.39 -5.95
CA LEU A 546 -7.70 20.13 -5.75
C LEU A 546 -6.95 18.96 -6.40
N LEU A 547 -6.44 19.13 -7.62
CA LEU A 547 -5.68 18.09 -8.33
C LEU A 547 -4.32 17.81 -7.67
N LEU A 548 -3.61 18.84 -7.20
CA LEU A 548 -2.36 18.69 -6.45
C LEU A 548 -2.60 17.93 -5.14
N HIS A 549 -3.70 18.23 -4.45
CA HIS A 549 -4.09 17.49 -3.25
C HIS A 549 -4.42 16.03 -3.56
N GLN A 550 -5.19 15.78 -4.62
CA GLN A 550 -5.50 14.42 -5.07
C GLN A 550 -4.26 13.62 -5.41
N LEU A 551 -3.31 14.26 -6.09
CA LEU A 551 -2.04 13.66 -6.47
C LEU A 551 -1.26 13.22 -5.23
N ARG A 552 -1.14 14.10 -4.23
CA ARG A 552 -0.49 13.80 -2.94
C ARG A 552 -1.21 12.73 -2.14
N ASP A 553 -2.51 12.88 -1.92
CA ASP A 553 -3.28 11.94 -1.11
C ASP A 553 -3.28 10.52 -1.70
N LEU A 554 -3.24 10.41 -3.03
CA LEU A 554 -3.14 9.12 -3.68
C LEU A 554 -1.76 8.52 -3.59
N PHE A 555 -0.73 9.33 -3.79
CA PHE A 555 0.63 8.85 -3.60
C PHE A 555 0.81 8.33 -2.17
N GLU A 556 0.40 9.10 -1.16
CA GLU A 556 0.51 8.71 0.25
C GLU A 556 -0.29 7.45 0.58
N ALA A 557 -1.53 7.34 0.06
CA ALA A 557 -2.37 6.17 0.27
C ALA A 557 -1.80 4.87 -0.35
N TYR A 558 -0.96 5.00 -1.37
CA TYR A 558 -0.35 3.87 -2.08
C TYR A 558 1.16 3.79 -1.90
N ARG A 559 1.74 4.58 -1.00
CA ARG A 559 3.19 4.66 -0.76
C ARG A 559 3.80 3.28 -0.55
N THR A 560 3.14 2.44 0.24
CA THR A 560 3.59 1.07 0.57
C THR A 560 3.67 0.11 -0.62
N LEU A 561 3.11 0.47 -1.78
CA LEU A 561 3.15 -0.36 -2.97
C LEU A 561 4.44 -0.16 -3.80
N PHE A 562 5.18 0.92 -3.55
CA PHE A 562 6.39 1.29 -4.29
C PHE A 562 7.66 0.92 -3.50
N GLU A 563 8.78 0.73 -4.20
CA GLU A 563 10.11 0.59 -3.58
C GLU A 563 10.53 1.88 -2.87
N GLU A 564 11.25 1.80 -1.75
CA GLU A 564 11.60 2.98 -0.92
C GLU A 564 12.33 4.08 -1.71
N GLU A 565 13.27 3.72 -2.60
CA GLU A 565 13.97 4.69 -3.45
C GLU A 565 13.03 5.43 -4.42
N GLU A 566 12.03 4.74 -4.99
CA GLU A 566 11.05 5.37 -5.88
C GLU A 566 10.08 6.25 -5.11
N GLN A 567 9.77 5.89 -3.85
CA GLN A 567 8.95 6.72 -2.96
C GLN A 567 9.62 8.07 -2.70
N GLU A 568 10.89 8.07 -2.27
CA GLU A 568 11.61 9.30 -1.94
C GLU A 568 11.71 10.24 -3.15
N ARG A 569 12.11 9.71 -4.32
CA ARG A 569 12.22 10.52 -5.55
C ARG A 569 10.88 11.10 -6.00
N PHE A 570 9.80 10.34 -5.89
CA PHE A 570 8.47 10.84 -6.25
C PHE A 570 7.96 11.87 -5.25
N GLU A 571 8.27 11.70 -3.96
CA GLU A 571 7.97 12.67 -2.91
C GLU A 571 8.69 14.00 -3.14
N GLU A 572 9.98 13.97 -3.51
CA GLU A 572 10.77 15.14 -3.91
C GLU A 572 10.17 15.85 -5.14
N ASP A 573 9.84 15.10 -6.20
CA ASP A 573 9.20 15.67 -7.39
C ASP A 573 7.86 16.35 -7.08
N LEU A 574 7.11 15.78 -6.14
CA LEU A 574 5.81 16.30 -5.74
C LEU A 574 5.94 17.52 -4.82
N ASP A 575 6.96 17.54 -3.95
CA ASP A 575 7.32 18.72 -3.14
C ASP A 575 7.79 19.87 -4.03
N ASP A 576 8.62 19.59 -5.05
CA ASP A 576 9.00 20.56 -6.08
C ASP A 576 7.76 21.13 -6.76
N LEU A 577 6.80 20.30 -7.19
CA LEU A 577 5.60 20.77 -7.87
C LEU A 577 4.70 21.66 -6.98
N ILE A 578 4.64 21.36 -5.69
CA ILE A 578 3.77 22.04 -4.71
C ILE A 578 4.44 23.28 -4.12
N GLY A 579 5.77 23.34 -4.12
CA GLY A 579 6.57 24.44 -3.56
C GLY A 579 6.21 25.82 -4.12
N GLU A 580 6.16 26.82 -3.24
CA GLU A 580 5.92 28.22 -3.63
C GLU A 580 7.24 28.85 -4.10
N GLY A 581 7.25 29.41 -5.33
CA GLY A 581 8.41 30.13 -5.87
C GLY A 581 8.91 29.64 -7.23
N LEU A 582 8.42 28.50 -7.72
CA LEU A 582 8.74 28.05 -9.08
C LEU A 582 7.88 28.77 -10.13
N LEU A 583 8.51 29.10 -11.26
CA LEU A 583 7.81 29.57 -12.44
C LEU A 583 6.95 28.43 -13.02
N VAL A 584 5.84 28.79 -13.65
CA VAL A 584 4.94 27.81 -14.32
C VAL A 584 5.70 26.95 -15.33
N SER A 585 6.69 27.52 -16.03
CA SER A 585 7.58 26.78 -16.94
C SER A 585 8.45 25.73 -16.23
N GLN A 586 8.91 26.03 -15.02
CA GLN A 586 9.68 25.10 -14.20
C GLN A 586 8.78 23.98 -13.66
N GLN A 587 7.57 24.30 -13.21
CA GLN A 587 6.58 23.30 -12.80
C GLN A 587 6.22 22.33 -13.94
N LEU A 588 6.10 22.83 -15.17
CA LEU A 588 5.89 21.99 -16.36
C LEU A 588 7.09 21.07 -16.63
N ALA A 589 8.31 21.56 -16.44
CA ALA A 589 9.52 20.74 -16.57
C ALA A 589 9.60 19.63 -15.50
N VAL A 590 9.15 19.90 -14.27
CA VAL A 590 9.02 18.88 -13.20
C VAL A 590 8.03 17.79 -13.63
N ILE A 591 6.87 18.15 -14.16
CA ILE A 591 5.89 17.16 -14.66
C ILE A 591 6.48 16.31 -15.79
N GLN A 592 7.23 16.91 -16.71
CA GLN A 592 7.93 16.16 -17.76
C GLN A 592 8.97 15.21 -17.16
N ARG A 593 9.77 15.66 -16.20
CA ARG A 593 10.72 14.83 -15.45
C ARG A 593 10.00 13.65 -14.81
N MET A 594 8.87 13.86 -14.15
CA MET A 594 8.08 12.78 -13.53
C MET A 594 7.65 11.73 -14.56
N TYR A 595 7.14 12.13 -15.73
CA TYR A 595 6.76 11.20 -16.79
C TYR A 595 7.92 10.37 -17.34
N HIS A 596 9.13 10.91 -17.34
CA HIS A 596 10.33 10.22 -17.84
C HIS A 596 10.99 9.34 -16.78
N SER A 597 11.02 9.79 -15.52
CA SER A 597 11.73 9.11 -14.43
C SER A 597 10.97 7.93 -13.82
N HIS A 598 9.63 7.95 -13.84
CA HIS A 598 8.79 6.98 -13.13
C HIS A 598 8.10 5.99 -14.07
N PRO A 599 8.57 4.72 -14.17
CA PRO A 599 8.07 3.76 -15.16
C PRO A 599 6.61 3.36 -15.02
N PHE A 600 6.08 3.41 -13.80
CA PHE A 600 4.67 3.15 -13.57
C PHE A 600 3.75 4.18 -14.24
N LEU A 601 4.22 5.39 -14.55
CA LEU A 601 3.41 6.42 -15.23
C LEU A 601 3.24 6.18 -16.75
N TYR A 602 4.22 5.54 -17.40
CA TYR A 602 4.20 5.32 -18.86
C TYR A 602 3.99 3.86 -19.28
N SER A 603 4.30 2.88 -18.43
CA SER A 603 4.14 1.46 -18.77
C SER A 603 2.70 0.99 -18.58
N THR A 604 2.01 0.68 -19.68
CA THR A 604 0.68 0.03 -19.67
C THR A 604 0.76 -1.47 -19.39
N LYS A 605 1.96 -2.06 -19.42
CA LYS A 605 2.22 -3.42 -19.01
C LYS A 605 2.71 -3.40 -17.56
N PRO A 606 2.16 -4.21 -16.65
CA PRO A 606 2.75 -4.37 -15.33
C PRO A 606 4.18 -4.90 -15.56
N ASN A 607 5.18 -4.07 -15.31
CA ASN A 607 6.53 -4.59 -15.15
C ASN A 607 6.48 -5.39 -13.86
N LYS A 608 6.34 -6.71 -14.00
CA LYS A 608 6.14 -7.70 -12.92
C LYS A 608 7.24 -7.68 -11.85
N SER A 609 8.30 -6.90 -12.02
CA SER A 609 9.51 -6.94 -11.21
C SER A 609 9.69 -5.77 -10.25
N ARG A 610 8.75 -4.81 -10.17
CA ARG A 610 8.90 -3.58 -9.36
C ARG A 610 7.79 -3.31 -8.33
N TRP A 611 6.81 -4.20 -8.24
CA TRP A 611 5.77 -4.11 -7.21
C TRP A 611 6.13 -5.08 -6.09
N LEU A 612 6.21 -4.59 -4.84
CA LEU A 612 6.59 -5.39 -3.67
C LEU A 612 5.60 -6.53 -3.34
N LEU A 613 4.44 -6.58 -3.99
CA LEU A 613 3.32 -7.47 -3.64
C LEU A 613 2.99 -8.56 -4.67
N ASP A 614 3.85 -8.80 -5.66
CA ASP A 614 3.73 -9.99 -6.53
C ASP A 614 4.69 -11.13 -6.11
#